data_AF-A0A257PP01-F1
#
_entry.id   AF-A0A257PP01-F1
#
_cell.length_a   1.000
_cell.length_b   1.000
_cell.length_c   1.000
_cell.angle_alpha   90.00
_cell.angle_beta   90.00
_cell.angle_gamma   90.00
#
_symmetry.space_group_name_H-M   'P 1'
#
loop_
_entity.id
_entity.type
_entity.pdbx_description
1 polymer ?
#
loop_
_entity_poly.entity_id
_entity_poly.type
_entity_poly.pdbx_seq_one_letter_code
_entity_poly.pdbx_strand_id
1 'polypeptide(L)'
;MRVHHWKKTIAATAIAGLGVWGIGSAHAQGSRLLATSGVTEVGGSTGGGITPWAVIAGYDTGDEVGGSATGTYVAVPNYGLTTLGAAVGIHNRFEISVAHENLNVNVGALSSLGVLGNQPGGLGLVNSGGVAPSINLGNQTISMDVLGLKARLFGDALYTPYPQVSVGLKYKKNNDFNSNFSGLGPIGIPKFFGAAKDSGTDFYVAATKVFLNGIFHRVTLVNLTLRGTKANAMGLLGFGTNSANGIAGALGTKSDNSYHAELEGSAAVFLRPDVAVGGEFRQQPDNMKYPINSSATAIGSPGTMKDVFVAYFPNKSLSITAAYADLGPLPFQASNKGLYLSLNGTF
;
A
#
# COMPACT_ATOMS: atom_id res chain seq x y z
N MET A 1 -16.97 32.37 24.57
CA MET A 1 -16.13 31.16 24.74
C MET A 1 -15.66 30.70 23.38
N ARG A 2 -14.35 30.87 23.10
CA ARG A 2 -13.68 30.42 21.86
C ARG A 2 -13.41 28.92 21.96
N VAL A 3 -13.78 28.14 20.93
CA VAL A 3 -13.32 26.77 20.73
C VAL A 3 -12.88 26.60 19.27
N HIS A 4 -11.74 25.94 19.11
CA HIS A 4 -10.82 25.91 17.99
C HIS A 4 -11.35 25.32 16.67
N HIS A 5 -11.17 26.05 15.56
CA HIS A 5 -11.42 25.63 14.18
C HIS A 5 -10.14 25.14 13.47
N TRP A 6 -9.45 24.12 14.00
CA TRP A 6 -8.14 23.68 13.48
C TRP A 6 -8.10 22.20 13.04
N LYS A 7 -9.15 21.70 12.39
CA LYS A 7 -9.23 20.28 11.94
C LYS A 7 -9.59 20.04 10.46
N LYS A 8 -9.49 21.05 9.58
CA LYS A 8 -9.86 20.86 8.15
C LYS A 8 -8.83 21.35 7.12
N THR A 9 -7.59 21.64 7.50
CA THR A 9 -6.65 22.39 6.64
C THR A 9 -5.37 21.65 6.24
N ILE A 10 -5.37 20.31 6.24
CA ILE A 10 -4.23 19.53 5.68
C ILE A 10 -4.63 18.81 4.37
N ALA A 11 -5.89 18.37 4.24
CA ALA A 11 -6.38 17.72 3.01
C ALA A 11 -6.81 18.72 1.90
N ALA A 12 -7.18 19.96 2.25
CA ALA A 12 -7.71 20.93 1.28
C ALA A 12 -6.64 21.82 0.61
N THR A 13 -5.42 21.87 1.14
CA THR A 13 -4.37 22.77 0.64
C THR A 13 -3.41 22.09 -0.37
N ALA A 14 -3.48 20.76 -0.52
CA ALA A 14 -2.74 20.05 -1.58
C ALA A 14 -3.51 19.98 -2.92
N ILE A 15 -4.82 20.27 -2.93
CA ILE A 15 -5.68 20.17 -4.13
C ILE A 15 -5.99 21.55 -4.77
N ALA A 16 -5.75 22.66 -4.06
CA ALA A 16 -6.08 24.01 -4.54
C ALA A 16 -4.88 24.81 -5.11
N GLY A 17 -3.82 24.14 -5.56
CA GLY A 17 -2.65 24.76 -6.22
C GLY A 17 -2.57 24.57 -7.74
N LEU A 18 -3.57 23.94 -8.37
CA LEU A 18 -3.61 23.70 -9.83
C LEU A 18 -4.19 24.89 -10.60
N GLY A 19 -3.63 26.07 -10.38
CA GLY A 19 -4.05 27.25 -11.13
C GLY A 19 -3.01 28.35 -11.11
N VAL A 20 -1.98 28.24 -11.96
CA VAL A 20 -1.48 29.30 -12.85
C VAL A 20 -0.62 28.63 -13.95
N TRP A 21 -1.16 28.68 -15.17
CA TRP A 21 -0.50 28.94 -16.47
C TRP A 21 1.01 28.70 -16.62
N GLY A 22 1.36 27.89 -17.63
CA GLY A 22 2.64 27.98 -18.33
C GLY A 22 3.55 26.76 -18.23
N ILE A 23 3.05 25.53 -18.37
CA ILE A 23 3.92 24.41 -18.74
C ILE A 23 4.23 24.54 -20.24
N GLY A 24 5.28 25.30 -20.53
CA GLY A 24 6.07 25.03 -21.73
C GLY A 24 6.47 23.55 -21.69
N SER A 25 6.39 22.90 -22.85
CA SER A 25 6.80 21.50 -23.02
C SER A 25 8.21 21.30 -22.45
N ALA A 26 8.31 20.83 -21.21
CA ALA A 26 9.57 20.39 -20.65
C ALA A 26 9.95 19.14 -21.43
N HIS A 27 11.06 19.23 -22.15
CA HIS A 27 11.59 18.19 -23.00
C HIS A 27 11.76 16.90 -22.20
N ALA A 28 10.96 15.88 -22.50
CA ALA A 28 11.14 14.52 -22.00
C ALA A 28 12.38 13.87 -22.65
N GLN A 29 13.56 14.37 -22.30
CA GLN A 29 14.83 13.76 -22.67
C GLN A 29 15.74 13.68 -21.44
N GLY A 30 15.19 13.19 -20.33
CA GLY A 30 15.96 12.88 -19.13
C GLY A 30 17.12 11.93 -19.45
N SER A 31 18.28 12.20 -18.86
CA SER A 31 19.54 11.55 -19.22
C SER A 31 19.67 10.10 -18.73
N ARG A 32 18.76 9.61 -17.88
CA ARG A 32 18.76 8.21 -17.43
C ARG A 32 18.15 7.24 -18.46
N LEU A 33 18.53 5.96 -18.36
CA LEU A 33 18.01 4.90 -19.22
C LEU A 33 16.54 4.62 -18.93
N LEU A 34 15.80 4.13 -19.94
CA LEU A 34 14.42 3.67 -19.80
C LEU A 34 14.27 2.70 -18.59
N ALA A 35 13.13 2.76 -17.91
CA ALA A 35 12.79 1.94 -16.73
C ALA A 35 13.64 2.17 -15.46
N THR A 36 14.63 3.08 -15.48
CA THR A 36 15.44 3.39 -14.29
C THR A 36 14.74 4.27 -13.26
N SER A 37 13.65 4.93 -13.65
CA SER A 37 12.72 5.59 -12.73
C SER A 37 11.84 4.58 -11.98
N GLY A 38 11.97 3.28 -12.20
CA GLY A 38 11.10 2.25 -11.62
C GLY A 38 9.65 2.33 -12.10
N VAL A 39 8.79 1.56 -11.44
CA VAL A 39 7.33 1.72 -11.45
C VAL A 39 6.96 2.54 -10.20
N THR A 40 5.68 2.68 -9.89
CA THR A 40 5.21 3.26 -8.64
C THR A 40 4.62 2.18 -7.74
N GLU A 41 5.12 2.11 -6.51
CA GLU A 41 4.55 1.24 -5.49
C GLU A 41 3.18 1.78 -5.06
N VAL A 42 2.27 0.91 -4.64
CA VAL A 42 0.87 1.24 -4.29
C VAL A 42 0.72 2.39 -3.27
N GLY A 43 1.72 2.67 -2.44
CA GLY A 43 1.76 3.83 -1.53
C GLY A 43 2.35 5.11 -2.15
N GLY A 44 2.50 5.18 -3.47
CA GLY A 44 2.91 6.35 -4.26
C GLY A 44 4.40 6.59 -4.39
N SER A 45 5.25 5.88 -3.63
CA SER A 45 6.70 6.03 -3.76
C SER A 45 7.23 5.27 -4.96
N THR A 46 8.36 5.70 -5.50
CA THR A 46 9.03 4.98 -6.60
C THR A 46 9.48 3.58 -6.15
N GLY A 47 9.22 2.56 -6.97
CA GLY A 47 9.43 1.17 -6.59
C GLY A 47 9.04 0.16 -7.66
N GLY A 48 8.67 -1.03 -7.20
CA GLY A 48 7.92 -1.99 -8.01
C GLY A 48 6.42 -1.71 -7.91
N GLY A 49 5.60 -2.75 -7.91
CA GLY A 49 4.16 -2.64 -7.65
C GLY A 49 3.84 -2.59 -6.16
N ILE A 50 4.43 -3.49 -5.36
CA ILE A 50 4.16 -3.60 -3.92
C ILE A 50 5.36 -3.30 -3.02
N THR A 51 6.57 -3.13 -3.57
CA THR A 51 7.78 -2.82 -2.78
C THR A 51 8.40 -1.47 -3.17
N PRO A 52 8.79 -0.61 -2.21
CA PRO A 52 9.56 0.58 -2.54
C PRO A 52 10.99 0.18 -2.88
N TRP A 53 11.55 0.81 -3.92
CA TRP A 53 12.94 0.62 -4.32
C TRP A 53 13.79 1.80 -3.89
N ALA A 54 15.11 1.65 -3.95
CA ALA A 54 16.06 2.68 -3.60
C ALA A 54 16.14 3.84 -4.60
N VAL A 55 15.55 3.66 -5.79
CA VAL A 55 15.50 4.67 -6.86
C VAL A 55 14.60 5.84 -6.50
N ILE A 56 14.90 6.99 -7.11
CA ILE A 56 14.18 8.26 -6.95
C ILE A 56 13.32 8.49 -8.20
N ALA A 57 12.13 9.05 -8.02
CA ALA A 57 11.21 9.41 -9.08
C ALA A 57 11.88 10.26 -10.17
N GLY A 58 11.45 10.05 -11.43
CA GLY A 58 11.96 10.79 -12.58
C GLY A 58 13.16 10.15 -13.30
N TYR A 59 13.45 10.63 -14.51
CA TYR A 59 14.59 10.20 -15.34
C TYR A 59 15.78 11.18 -15.26
N ASP A 60 15.77 12.03 -14.24
CA ASP A 60 16.66 13.17 -14.05
C ASP A 60 18.07 12.76 -13.66
N THR A 61 19.07 13.48 -14.18
CA THR A 61 20.45 13.39 -13.67
C THR A 61 20.96 14.77 -13.29
N GLY A 62 21.65 14.90 -12.15
CA GLY A 62 22.26 16.17 -11.74
C GLY A 62 21.26 17.10 -11.05
N ASP A 63 21.13 18.33 -11.55
CA ASP A 63 20.33 19.43 -10.94
C ASP A 63 18.84 19.43 -11.35
N GLU A 64 18.40 18.41 -12.08
CA GLU A 64 17.03 18.29 -12.61
C GLU A 64 16.02 17.83 -11.54
N VAL A 65 14.76 18.23 -11.73
CA VAL A 65 13.59 17.84 -10.94
C VAL A 65 12.61 17.17 -11.91
N GLY A 66 12.19 15.96 -11.59
CA GLY A 66 11.19 15.25 -12.38
C GLY A 66 10.07 14.72 -11.53
N GLY A 67 8.94 14.48 -12.19
CA GLY A 67 7.70 14.08 -11.58
C GLY A 67 7.20 12.76 -12.13
N SER A 68 6.37 12.09 -11.34
CA SER A 68 5.55 11.00 -11.84
C SER A 68 4.16 11.04 -11.24
N ALA A 69 3.20 10.53 -12.00
CA ALA A 69 1.84 10.29 -11.56
C ALA A 69 1.46 8.85 -11.87
N THR A 70 0.72 8.20 -10.96
CA THR A 70 0.30 6.81 -11.11
C THR A 70 -1.18 6.63 -10.84
N GLY A 71 -1.79 5.69 -11.57
CA GLY A 71 -3.07 5.10 -11.25
C GLY A 71 -2.95 3.59 -11.25
N THR A 72 -3.38 2.96 -10.16
CA THR A 72 -3.32 1.51 -9.98
C THR A 72 -4.69 0.97 -9.61
N TYR A 73 -5.05 -0.18 -10.17
CA TYR A 73 -6.26 -0.91 -9.85
C TYR A 73 -5.93 -2.38 -9.59
N VAL A 74 -6.42 -2.90 -8.46
CA VAL A 74 -6.31 -4.30 -8.07
C VAL A 74 -7.70 -4.87 -7.90
N ALA A 75 -7.96 -6.00 -8.56
CA ALA A 75 -9.21 -6.72 -8.43
C ALA A 75 -8.95 -8.16 -7.97
N VAL A 76 -9.46 -8.48 -6.79
CA VAL A 76 -9.58 -9.84 -6.27
C VAL A 76 -11.06 -10.11 -5.92
N PRO A 77 -11.52 -11.37 -5.75
CA PRO A 77 -12.94 -11.70 -5.76
C PRO A 77 -13.88 -10.82 -4.90
N ASN A 78 -13.48 -10.46 -3.68
CA ASN A 78 -14.29 -9.64 -2.77
C ASN A 78 -13.65 -8.29 -2.40
N TYR A 79 -12.54 -7.92 -3.04
CA TYR A 79 -11.83 -6.68 -2.76
C TYR A 79 -11.40 -5.99 -4.06
N GLY A 80 -11.66 -4.69 -4.12
CA GLY A 80 -11.13 -3.80 -5.15
C GLY A 80 -10.29 -2.72 -4.49
N LEU A 81 -9.04 -2.55 -4.90
CA LEU A 81 -8.19 -1.44 -4.47
C LEU A 81 -7.93 -0.51 -5.63
N THR A 82 -8.25 0.76 -5.47
CA THR A 82 -7.89 1.82 -6.40
C THR A 82 -6.91 2.77 -5.73
N THR A 83 -5.81 3.07 -6.40
CA THR A 83 -4.79 4.00 -5.91
C THR A 83 -4.55 5.07 -6.95
N LEU A 84 -4.46 6.32 -6.50
CA LEU A 84 -3.90 7.43 -7.26
C LEU A 84 -2.73 8.02 -6.48
N GLY A 85 -1.62 8.28 -7.16
CA GLY A 85 -0.42 8.80 -6.52
C GLY A 85 0.39 9.71 -7.41
N ALA A 86 1.24 10.51 -6.78
CA ALA A 86 2.22 11.34 -7.46
C ALA A 86 3.50 11.43 -6.63
N ALA A 87 4.63 11.59 -7.31
CA ALA A 87 5.93 11.77 -6.67
C ALA A 87 6.77 12.80 -7.43
N VAL A 88 7.59 13.54 -6.69
CA VAL A 88 8.57 14.48 -7.23
C VAL A 88 9.95 14.06 -6.73
N GLY A 89 10.85 13.83 -7.68
CA GLY A 89 12.26 13.59 -7.44
C GLY A 89 13.06 14.87 -7.59
N ILE A 90 13.93 15.16 -6.61
CA ILE A 90 14.76 16.36 -6.58
C ILE A 90 16.22 15.94 -6.62
N HIS A 91 16.93 16.35 -7.67
CA HIS A 91 18.36 16.15 -7.87
C HIS A 91 18.82 14.68 -7.80
N ASN A 92 17.92 13.72 -8.07
CA ASN A 92 18.17 12.29 -7.85
C ASN A 92 18.72 12.00 -6.42
N ARG A 93 18.26 12.77 -5.44
CA ARG A 93 18.66 12.68 -4.02
C ARG A 93 17.47 12.57 -3.09
N PHE A 94 16.41 13.32 -3.35
CA PHE A 94 15.23 13.34 -2.50
C PHE A 94 13.98 13.00 -3.31
N GLU A 95 13.02 12.37 -2.67
CA GLU A 95 11.68 12.12 -3.22
C GLU A 95 10.65 12.58 -2.20
N ILE A 96 9.63 13.26 -2.69
CA ILE A 96 8.39 13.53 -1.95
C ILE A 96 7.28 12.86 -2.73
N SER A 97 6.45 12.06 -2.05
CA SER A 97 5.35 11.35 -2.68
C SER A 97 4.05 11.49 -1.90
N VAL A 98 2.94 11.46 -2.61
CA VAL A 98 1.59 11.41 -2.05
C VAL A 98 0.81 10.31 -2.75
N ALA A 99 -0.03 9.59 -2.02
CA ALA A 99 -0.99 8.67 -2.59
C ALA A 99 -2.30 8.67 -1.81
N HIS A 100 -3.38 8.42 -2.53
CA HIS A 100 -4.69 8.15 -1.99
C HIS A 100 -5.11 6.74 -2.43
N GLU A 101 -5.48 5.93 -1.46
CA GLU A 101 -5.91 4.54 -1.65
C GLU A 101 -7.38 4.41 -1.25
N ASN A 102 -8.15 3.68 -2.05
CA ASN A 102 -9.55 3.37 -1.81
C ASN A 102 -9.77 1.85 -1.95
N LEU A 103 -9.99 1.18 -0.82
CA LEU A 103 -10.29 -0.24 -0.74
C LEU A 103 -11.80 -0.42 -0.62
N ASN A 104 -12.42 -0.98 -1.65
CA ASN A 104 -13.79 -1.45 -1.62
C ASN A 104 -13.81 -2.92 -1.16
N VAL A 105 -14.61 -3.21 -0.14
CA VAL A 105 -14.77 -4.55 0.43
C VAL A 105 -16.22 -4.97 0.31
N ASN A 106 -16.47 -6.14 -0.27
CA ASN A 106 -17.79 -6.76 -0.23
C ASN A 106 -17.90 -7.62 1.04
N VAL A 107 -18.58 -7.09 2.06
CA VAL A 107 -18.88 -7.82 3.31
C VAL A 107 -20.34 -8.29 3.36
N GLY A 108 -21.02 -8.40 2.22
CA GLY A 108 -22.40 -8.90 2.15
C GLY A 108 -22.57 -10.33 2.69
N ALA A 109 -21.49 -11.13 2.66
CA ALA A 109 -21.42 -12.44 3.29
C ALA A 109 -21.49 -12.39 4.83
N LEU A 110 -21.31 -11.22 5.45
CA LEU A 110 -21.36 -11.01 6.89
C LEU A 110 -22.79 -10.73 7.42
N SER A 111 -23.80 -11.08 6.62
CA SER A 111 -25.24 -10.89 6.91
C SER A 111 -25.79 -11.71 8.08
N SER A 112 -24.96 -12.46 8.80
CA SER A 112 -25.33 -13.10 10.07
C SER A 112 -24.33 -12.76 11.18
N LEU A 113 -24.65 -11.74 11.98
CA LEU A 113 -23.90 -11.39 13.19
C LEU A 113 -24.01 -12.44 14.31
N GLY A 114 -24.80 -13.51 14.10
CA GLY A 114 -24.87 -14.64 15.03
C GLY A 114 -23.49 -15.27 15.31
N VAL A 115 -22.53 -15.11 14.41
CA VAL A 115 -21.16 -15.63 14.58
C VAL A 115 -20.28 -14.74 15.47
N LEU A 116 -20.60 -13.45 15.60
CA LEU A 116 -19.90 -12.54 16.52
C LEU A 116 -20.55 -12.49 17.91
N GLY A 117 -21.76 -13.02 18.06
CA GLY A 117 -22.51 -13.04 19.32
C GLY A 117 -22.06 -14.13 20.31
N ASN A 118 -21.32 -15.15 19.86
CA ASN A 118 -20.97 -16.32 20.67
C ASN A 118 -19.53 -16.32 21.25
N GLN A 119 -18.84 -15.18 21.19
CA GLN A 119 -17.51 -15.00 21.77
C GLN A 119 -17.58 -14.10 23.03
N PRO A 120 -16.74 -14.33 24.06
CA PRO A 120 -16.62 -13.40 25.19
C PRO A 120 -16.23 -12.00 24.69
N GLY A 121 -17.14 -11.02 24.79
CA GLY A 121 -16.94 -9.66 24.25
C GLY A 121 -17.57 -9.39 22.89
N GLY A 122 -18.38 -10.30 22.34
CA GLY A 122 -19.27 -10.03 21.20
C GLY A 122 -20.31 -8.94 21.51
N LEU A 123 -21.02 -8.46 20.49
CA LEU A 123 -22.08 -7.41 20.59
C LEU A 123 -23.30 -7.79 21.47
N GLY A 124 -23.20 -8.78 22.36
CA GLY A 124 -24.27 -9.15 23.29
C GLY A 124 -25.53 -9.70 22.60
N LEU A 125 -25.43 -10.12 21.33
CA LEU A 125 -26.53 -10.75 20.61
C LEU A 125 -26.58 -12.24 20.98
N VAL A 126 -26.95 -12.50 22.23
CA VAL A 126 -27.20 -13.85 22.73
C VAL A 126 -28.40 -14.42 21.96
N ASN A 127 -28.18 -15.58 21.35
CA ASN A 127 -29.21 -16.37 20.70
C ASN A 127 -30.15 -16.97 21.76
N SER A 128 -31.08 -16.16 22.27
CA SER A 128 -32.23 -16.60 23.05
C SER A 128 -33.30 -17.17 22.12
N GLY A 129 -32.98 -18.26 21.40
CA GLY A 129 -33.94 -19.01 20.58
C GLY A 129 -34.62 -18.23 19.43
N GLY A 130 -34.01 -17.15 18.95
CA GLY A 130 -34.55 -16.28 17.89
C GLY A 130 -33.51 -15.98 16.83
N VAL A 131 -33.96 -15.84 15.58
CA VAL A 131 -33.14 -15.51 14.40
C VAL A 131 -32.18 -14.36 14.74
N ALA A 132 -30.86 -14.59 14.66
CA ALA A 132 -29.87 -13.53 14.86
C ALA A 132 -30.15 -12.39 13.86
N PRO A 133 -30.20 -11.12 14.30
CA PRO A 133 -30.50 -10.02 13.40
C PRO A 133 -29.49 -10.00 12.25
N SER A 134 -29.99 -10.09 11.03
CA SER A 134 -29.17 -9.98 9.83
C SER A 134 -28.87 -8.52 9.58
N ILE A 135 -27.62 -8.10 9.77
CA ILE A 135 -27.17 -6.78 9.34
C ILE A 135 -26.62 -6.92 7.93
N ASN A 136 -27.26 -6.27 6.97
CA ASN A 136 -26.68 -6.14 5.64
C ASN A 136 -25.53 -5.14 5.72
N LEU A 137 -24.31 -5.65 5.75
CA LEU A 137 -23.10 -4.84 5.84
C LEU A 137 -22.64 -4.32 4.46
N GLY A 138 -23.34 -4.70 3.38
CA GLY A 138 -23.17 -4.14 2.02
C GLY A 138 -21.74 -4.07 1.50
N ASN A 139 -21.53 -3.18 0.54
CA ASN A 139 -20.20 -2.76 0.13
C ASN A 139 -19.72 -1.68 1.09
N GLN A 140 -18.51 -1.86 1.60
CA GLN A 140 -17.85 -0.89 2.46
C GLN A 140 -16.63 -0.35 1.76
N THR A 141 -16.26 0.87 2.12
CA THR A 141 -15.07 1.52 1.59
C THR A 141 -14.18 1.95 2.74
N ILE A 142 -12.89 1.67 2.58
CA ILE A 142 -11.84 2.14 3.47
C ILE A 142 -10.88 2.95 2.63
N SER A 143 -10.64 4.18 3.03
CA SER A 143 -9.72 5.10 2.37
C SER A 143 -8.51 5.42 3.24
N MET A 144 -7.38 5.62 2.59
CA MET A 144 -6.12 5.94 3.24
C MET A 144 -5.34 6.97 2.44
N ASP A 145 -4.75 7.93 3.14
CA ASP A 145 -3.79 8.87 2.58
C ASP A 145 -2.37 8.47 3.00
N VAL A 146 -1.44 8.56 2.06
CA VAL A 146 -0.02 8.25 2.26
C VAL A 146 0.82 9.46 1.86
N LEU A 147 1.71 9.89 2.75
CA LEU A 147 2.73 10.89 2.50
C LEU A 147 4.11 10.24 2.68
N GLY A 148 4.90 10.23 1.61
CA GLY A 148 6.22 9.62 1.58
C GLY A 148 7.34 10.65 1.47
N LEU A 149 8.43 10.38 2.18
CA LEU A 149 9.73 11.03 1.99
C LEU A 149 10.80 9.95 1.79
N LYS A 150 11.67 10.12 0.80
CA LYS A 150 12.81 9.22 0.55
C LYS A 150 14.07 10.04 0.29
N ALA A 151 15.20 9.54 0.75
CA ALA A 151 16.51 10.13 0.50
C ALA A 151 17.50 9.05 0.06
N ARG A 152 18.13 9.25 -1.10
CA ARG A 152 19.26 8.42 -1.56
C ARG A 152 20.49 8.75 -0.75
N LEU A 153 21.01 7.76 -0.02
CA LEU A 153 22.22 7.89 0.76
C LEU A 153 23.46 7.87 -0.13
N PHE A 154 23.65 6.78 -0.88
CA PHE A 154 24.81 6.58 -1.73
C PHE A 154 24.53 5.56 -2.84
N GLY A 155 25.48 5.46 -3.78
CA GLY A 155 25.42 4.54 -4.89
C GLY A 155 24.49 4.96 -6.02
N ASP A 156 24.64 4.27 -7.13
CA ASP A 156 23.75 4.33 -8.28
C ASP A 156 23.41 2.91 -8.70
N ALA A 157 22.12 2.66 -8.94
CA ALA A 157 21.63 1.32 -9.22
C ALA A 157 22.35 0.68 -10.42
N LEU A 158 22.75 1.49 -11.41
CA LEU A 158 23.41 1.04 -12.61
C LEU A 158 24.93 1.26 -12.57
N TYR A 159 25.38 2.47 -12.24
CA TYR A 159 26.75 2.90 -12.53
C TYR A 159 27.79 2.51 -11.49
N THR A 160 27.42 2.28 -10.23
CA THR A 160 28.38 1.90 -9.18
C THR A 160 28.47 0.38 -9.00
N PRO A 161 29.61 -0.19 -8.58
CA PRO A 161 29.70 -1.63 -8.34
C PRO A 161 28.81 -2.13 -7.19
N TYR A 162 28.57 -1.28 -6.19
CA TYR A 162 27.64 -1.52 -5.08
C TYR A 162 26.22 -0.99 -5.38
N PRO A 163 25.17 -1.47 -4.67
CA PRO A 163 23.80 -1.02 -4.89
C PRO A 163 23.61 0.46 -4.56
N GLN A 164 22.57 1.05 -5.15
CA GLN A 164 22.01 2.30 -4.64
C GLN A 164 21.24 2.02 -3.36
N VAL A 165 21.48 2.83 -2.34
CA VAL A 165 20.83 2.69 -1.03
C VAL A 165 20.07 3.97 -0.69
N SER A 166 18.83 3.82 -0.24
CA SER A 166 18.00 4.92 0.23
C SER A 166 17.36 4.60 1.58
N VAL A 167 17.11 5.65 2.34
CA VAL A 167 16.19 5.60 3.49
C VAL A 167 14.89 6.28 3.10
N GLY A 168 13.79 5.87 3.71
CA GLY A 168 12.54 6.60 3.57
C GLY A 168 11.61 6.38 4.73
N LEU A 169 10.59 7.22 4.75
CA LEU A 169 9.48 7.12 5.68
C LEU A 169 8.17 7.35 4.93
N LYS A 170 7.09 6.72 5.38
CA LYS A 170 5.74 6.92 4.87
C LYS A 170 4.81 7.16 6.04
N TYR A 171 4.29 8.37 6.17
CA TYR A 171 3.19 8.65 7.06
C TYR A 171 1.89 8.22 6.38
N LYS A 172 1.08 7.44 7.09
CA LYS A 172 -0.17 6.87 6.57
C LYS A 172 -1.32 7.21 7.50
N LYS A 173 -2.44 7.66 6.94
CA LYS A 173 -3.65 8.01 7.68
C LYS A 173 -4.85 7.27 7.09
N ASN A 174 -5.46 6.41 7.89
CA ASN A 174 -6.73 5.80 7.59
C ASN A 174 -7.85 6.78 7.93
N ASN A 175 -8.71 7.05 6.94
CA ASN A 175 -9.75 8.07 7.06
C ASN A 175 -11.07 7.50 7.61
N ASP A 176 -11.21 6.18 7.63
CA ASP A 176 -12.45 5.49 7.99
C ASP A 176 -12.39 4.83 9.37
N PHE A 177 -11.40 5.13 10.21
CA PHE A 177 -11.20 4.49 11.51
C PHE A 177 -12.34 4.69 12.53
N ASN A 178 -12.93 5.88 12.58
CA ASN A 178 -14.12 6.19 13.41
C ASN A 178 -15.36 6.45 12.53
N SER A 179 -15.39 5.91 11.31
CA SER A 179 -16.57 5.96 10.44
C SER A 179 -17.72 5.13 11.01
N ASN A 180 -18.91 5.22 10.42
CA ASN A 180 -20.04 4.39 10.83
C ASN A 180 -20.03 3.07 10.04
N PHE A 181 -19.44 2.02 10.60
CA PHE A 181 -19.51 0.68 10.01
C PHE A 181 -20.95 0.17 10.10
N SER A 182 -21.69 0.35 9.01
CA SER A 182 -23.03 -0.21 8.78
C SER A 182 -24.04 -0.01 9.93
N GLY A 183 -24.04 1.18 10.53
CA GLY A 183 -25.01 1.55 11.56
C GLY A 183 -24.63 1.15 12.99
N LEU A 184 -23.46 0.54 13.21
CA LEU A 184 -22.98 0.12 14.53
C LEU A 184 -22.44 1.28 15.41
N GLY A 185 -22.63 2.54 14.97
CA GLY A 185 -22.13 3.72 15.66
C GLY A 185 -20.74 4.14 15.14
N PRO A 186 -20.00 5.04 15.83
CA PRO A 186 -18.73 5.60 15.36
C PRO A 186 -17.56 4.61 15.52
N ILE A 187 -17.68 3.45 14.88
CA ILE A 187 -16.66 2.41 14.80
C ILE A 187 -16.44 2.06 13.34
N GLY A 188 -15.25 2.34 12.82
CA GLY A 188 -14.87 1.96 11.47
C GLY A 188 -14.40 0.51 11.38
N ILE A 189 -14.31 -0.04 10.17
CA ILE A 189 -13.79 -1.39 9.92
C ILE A 189 -12.41 -1.62 10.58
N PRO A 190 -11.43 -0.71 10.48
CA PRO A 190 -10.13 -0.90 11.15
C PRO A 190 -10.27 -1.10 12.66
N LYS A 191 -11.03 -0.22 13.33
CA LYS A 191 -11.24 -0.26 14.78
C LYS A 191 -12.10 -1.44 15.20
N PHE A 192 -13.04 -1.86 14.36
CA PHE A 192 -13.86 -3.06 14.55
C PHE A 192 -13.02 -4.33 14.62
N PHE A 193 -12.02 -4.48 13.75
CA PHE A 193 -11.06 -5.59 13.81
C PHE A 193 -9.94 -5.40 14.85
N GLY A 194 -10.01 -4.31 15.63
CA GLY A 194 -9.13 -4.09 16.76
C GLY A 194 -7.91 -3.22 16.50
N ALA A 195 -7.86 -2.45 15.41
CA ALA A 195 -6.79 -1.48 15.20
C ALA A 195 -6.71 -0.50 16.38
N ALA A 196 -5.50 -0.20 16.85
CA ALA A 196 -5.30 0.70 17.99
C ALA A 196 -5.36 2.18 17.57
N LYS A 197 -4.87 2.49 16.35
CA LYS A 197 -4.73 3.85 15.85
C LYS A 197 -5.17 3.97 14.39
N ASP A 198 -5.53 5.19 14.02
CA ASP A 198 -5.93 5.59 12.67
C ASP A 198 -4.76 6.05 11.79
N SER A 199 -3.57 6.28 12.37
CA SER A 199 -2.36 6.59 11.61
C SER A 199 -1.12 5.89 12.16
N GLY A 200 -0.12 5.79 11.29
CA GLY A 200 1.19 5.27 11.62
C GLY A 200 2.22 5.69 10.59
N THR A 201 3.50 5.55 10.96
CA THR A 201 4.63 5.87 10.09
C THR A 201 5.40 4.59 9.82
N ASP A 202 5.60 4.26 8.55
CA ASP A 202 6.53 3.22 8.15
C ASP A 202 7.92 3.85 7.96
N PHE A 203 8.97 3.19 8.43
CA PHE A 203 10.36 3.56 8.14
C PHE A 203 11.01 2.44 7.34
N TYR A 204 11.85 2.75 6.36
CA TYR A 204 12.50 1.71 5.58
C TYR A 204 13.89 2.10 5.09
N VAL A 205 14.68 1.06 4.84
CA VAL A 205 15.94 1.12 4.10
C VAL A 205 15.79 0.21 2.90
N ALA A 206 16.09 0.71 1.71
CA ALA A 206 16.04 -0.03 0.46
C ALA A 206 17.41 -0.05 -0.22
N ALA A 207 17.75 -1.17 -0.85
CA ALA A 207 18.96 -1.35 -1.65
C ALA A 207 18.59 -1.96 -3.01
N THR A 208 18.88 -1.22 -4.09
CA THR A 208 18.56 -1.64 -5.46
C THR A 208 19.82 -1.72 -6.30
N LYS A 209 19.96 -2.78 -7.10
CA LYS A 209 21.04 -2.96 -8.06
C LYS A 209 20.51 -3.43 -9.40
N VAL A 210 21.09 -2.88 -10.47
CA VAL A 210 20.92 -3.34 -11.84
C VAL A 210 22.23 -3.98 -12.32
N PHE A 211 22.12 -5.20 -12.82
CA PHE A 211 23.19 -5.96 -13.44
C PHE A 211 22.96 -5.99 -14.95
N LEU A 212 23.90 -5.46 -15.74
CA LEU A 212 23.79 -5.43 -17.21
C LEU A 212 23.93 -6.83 -17.83
N ASN A 213 24.74 -7.68 -17.22
CA ASN A 213 24.93 -9.09 -17.59
C ASN A 213 24.49 -9.98 -16.42
N GLY A 214 23.20 -9.95 -16.11
CA GLY A 214 22.59 -10.70 -15.01
C GLY A 214 22.12 -12.08 -15.44
N ILE A 215 20.93 -12.46 -14.96
CA ILE A 215 20.33 -13.76 -15.21
C ILE A 215 20.10 -13.94 -16.72
N PHE A 216 20.52 -15.08 -17.27
CA PHE A 216 20.44 -15.39 -18.71
C PHE A 216 21.11 -14.35 -19.63
N HIS A 217 22.18 -13.70 -19.17
CA HIS A 217 22.88 -12.63 -19.91
C HIS A 217 22.02 -11.42 -20.25
N ARG A 218 21.04 -11.13 -19.38
CA ARG A 218 20.09 -10.03 -19.56
C ARG A 218 20.21 -9.01 -18.44
N VAL A 219 19.73 -7.80 -18.73
CA VAL A 219 19.61 -6.77 -17.70
C VAL A 219 18.68 -7.29 -16.61
N THR A 220 19.19 -7.35 -15.39
CA THR A 220 18.47 -7.86 -14.21
C THR A 220 18.49 -6.79 -13.12
N LEU A 221 17.32 -6.48 -12.57
CA LEU A 221 17.16 -5.63 -11.40
C LEU A 221 16.87 -6.51 -10.18
N VAL A 222 17.50 -6.19 -9.05
CA VAL A 222 17.21 -6.79 -7.75
C VAL A 222 17.06 -5.68 -6.71
N ASN A 223 16.05 -5.82 -5.85
CA ASN A 223 15.81 -4.93 -4.72
C ASN A 223 15.60 -5.72 -3.43
N LEU A 224 16.10 -5.15 -2.33
CA LEU A 224 15.80 -5.61 -0.98
C LEU A 224 15.44 -4.39 -0.11
N THR A 225 14.36 -4.51 0.65
CA THR A 225 13.90 -3.47 1.57
C THR A 225 13.64 -4.08 2.94
N LEU A 226 14.13 -3.42 3.98
CA LEU A 226 13.77 -3.68 5.37
C LEU A 226 12.86 -2.54 5.85
N ARG A 227 11.67 -2.87 6.34
CA ARG A 227 10.67 -1.90 6.78
C ARG A 227 10.29 -2.11 8.25
N GLY A 228 10.39 -1.06 9.05
CA GLY A 228 9.75 -0.97 10.36
C GLY A 228 8.32 -0.44 10.22
N THR A 229 7.30 -1.22 10.59
CA THR A 229 5.88 -0.84 10.44
C THR A 229 5.02 -1.26 11.64
N LYS A 230 3.87 -0.58 11.79
CA LYS A 230 2.76 -1.00 12.66
C LYS A 230 1.48 -1.27 11.88
N ALA A 231 1.55 -1.19 10.56
CA ALA A 231 0.41 -1.12 9.69
C ALA A 231 -0.18 -2.51 9.45
N ASN A 232 -1.48 -2.68 9.73
CA ASN A 232 -2.21 -3.90 9.42
C ASN A 232 -2.73 -3.80 7.97
N ALA A 233 -2.48 -4.83 7.15
CA ALA A 233 -2.84 -4.84 5.73
C ALA A 233 -2.43 -3.54 4.99
N MET A 234 -1.13 -3.24 4.99
CA MET A 234 -0.53 -1.99 4.46
C MET A 234 -0.93 -0.68 5.14
N GLY A 235 -1.86 -0.71 6.12
CA GLY A 235 -2.43 0.45 6.81
C GLY A 235 -3.93 0.62 6.57
N LEU A 236 -4.48 -0.13 5.60
CA LEU A 236 -5.91 -0.14 5.30
C LEU A 236 -6.72 -0.70 6.47
N LEU A 237 -6.18 -1.63 7.26
CA LEU A 237 -6.82 -2.10 8.50
C LEU A 237 -6.28 -1.38 9.74
N GLY A 238 -5.76 -0.16 9.59
CA GLY A 238 -5.26 0.66 10.69
C GLY A 238 -3.91 0.21 11.26
N PHE A 239 -3.56 0.72 12.44
CA PHE A 239 -2.20 0.60 12.98
C PHE A 239 -2.20 0.08 14.42
N GLY A 240 -1.29 -0.86 14.67
CA GLY A 240 -1.25 -1.61 15.92
C GLY A 240 -2.54 -2.35 16.20
N THR A 241 -2.65 -2.95 17.37
CA THR A 241 -3.80 -3.71 17.84
C THR A 241 -4.12 -3.34 19.29
N ASN A 242 -5.41 -3.33 19.63
CA ASN A 242 -5.91 -3.16 20.98
C ASN A 242 -7.03 -4.16 21.20
N SER A 243 -6.85 -5.10 22.13
CA SER A 243 -7.79 -6.18 22.41
C SER A 243 -9.15 -5.68 22.92
N ALA A 244 -9.22 -4.46 23.45
CA ALA A 244 -10.47 -3.83 23.88
C ALA A 244 -11.28 -3.18 22.73
N ASN A 245 -10.71 -3.07 21.53
CA ASN A 245 -11.39 -2.48 20.39
C ASN A 245 -12.17 -3.54 19.60
N GLY A 246 -13.46 -3.27 19.36
CA GLY A 246 -14.33 -4.08 18.51
C GLY A 246 -14.35 -5.55 18.94
N ILE A 247 -14.07 -6.45 17.99
CA ILE A 247 -14.09 -7.91 18.22
C ILE A 247 -12.70 -8.51 18.49
N ALA A 248 -11.64 -7.68 18.61
CA ALA A 248 -10.28 -8.21 18.67
C ALA A 248 -10.04 -9.16 19.85
N GLY A 249 -10.46 -8.80 21.06
CA GLY A 249 -10.30 -9.67 22.24
C GLY A 249 -11.03 -11.02 22.08
N ALA A 250 -12.23 -10.99 21.51
CA ALA A 250 -13.01 -12.18 21.17
C ALA A 250 -12.33 -13.08 20.13
N LEU A 251 -11.54 -12.50 19.22
CA LEU A 251 -10.76 -13.23 18.22
C LEU A 251 -9.36 -13.66 18.72
N GLY A 252 -9.02 -13.38 19.98
CA GLY A 252 -7.71 -13.68 20.55
C GLY A 252 -6.60 -12.72 20.11
N THR A 253 -6.94 -11.59 19.47
CA THR A 253 -5.98 -10.53 19.15
C THR A 253 -5.48 -9.89 20.45
N LYS A 254 -4.17 -9.91 20.66
CA LYS A 254 -3.51 -9.23 21.79
C LYS A 254 -3.30 -7.76 21.46
N SER A 255 -3.24 -6.91 22.48
CA SER A 255 -2.84 -5.52 22.29
C SER A 255 -1.34 -5.44 21.98
N ASP A 256 -1.00 -4.90 20.82
CA ASP A 256 0.38 -4.62 20.43
C ASP A 256 0.46 -3.33 19.60
N ASN A 257 1.30 -2.41 20.04
CA ASN A 257 1.58 -1.16 19.34
C ASN A 257 3.09 -0.96 19.13
N SER A 258 3.86 -2.04 19.14
CA SER A 258 5.29 -2.07 18.83
C SER A 258 5.53 -2.01 17.31
N TYR A 259 6.76 -1.69 16.92
CA TYR A 259 7.19 -1.74 15.52
C TYR A 259 7.68 -3.14 15.18
N HIS A 260 7.28 -3.62 14.01
CA HIS A 260 7.70 -4.91 13.45
C HIS A 260 8.62 -4.69 12.27
N ALA A 261 9.70 -5.45 12.22
CA ALA A 261 10.67 -5.42 11.13
C ALA A 261 10.24 -6.45 10.06
N GLU A 262 9.86 -5.95 8.90
CA GLU A 262 9.34 -6.72 7.78
C GLU A 262 10.29 -6.67 6.60
N LEU A 263 10.49 -7.81 5.93
CA LEU A 263 11.29 -7.89 4.72
C LEU A 263 10.43 -7.79 3.46
N GLU A 264 11.00 -7.13 2.45
CA GLU A 264 10.41 -6.98 1.14
C GLU A 264 11.50 -7.13 0.08
N GLY A 265 11.16 -7.73 -1.05
CA GLY A 265 12.11 -7.92 -2.13
C GLY A 265 11.44 -7.99 -3.48
N SER A 266 12.21 -7.61 -4.50
CA SER A 266 11.79 -7.73 -5.90
C SER A 266 12.96 -8.14 -6.78
N ALA A 267 12.65 -8.84 -7.86
CA ALA A 267 13.60 -9.12 -8.93
C ALA A 267 12.90 -9.05 -10.27
N ALA A 268 13.57 -8.47 -11.27
CA ALA A 268 13.06 -8.36 -12.63
C ALA A 268 14.16 -8.60 -13.66
N VAL A 269 13.81 -9.25 -14.77
CA VAL A 269 14.69 -9.50 -15.92
C VAL A 269 14.07 -8.85 -17.15
N PHE A 270 14.88 -8.09 -17.89
CA PHE A 270 14.48 -7.50 -19.15
C PHE A 270 14.58 -8.52 -20.29
N LEU A 271 13.42 -8.93 -20.80
CA LEU A 271 13.33 -9.80 -21.99
C LEU A 271 13.63 -9.01 -23.27
N ARG A 272 13.31 -7.72 -23.26
CA ARG A 272 13.63 -6.71 -24.26
C ARG A 272 14.02 -5.41 -23.55
N PRO A 273 14.64 -4.43 -24.23
CA PRO A 273 14.96 -3.13 -23.64
C PRO A 273 13.76 -2.39 -23.03
N ASP A 274 12.54 -2.74 -23.45
CA ASP A 274 11.27 -2.10 -23.07
C ASP A 274 10.28 -3.06 -22.37
N VAL A 275 10.64 -4.33 -22.16
CA VAL A 275 9.77 -5.32 -21.49
C VAL A 275 10.54 -6.05 -20.40
N ALA A 276 10.06 -5.91 -19.16
CA ALA A 276 10.58 -6.60 -18.00
C ALA A 276 9.55 -7.59 -17.44
N VAL A 277 10.04 -8.72 -16.94
CA VAL A 277 9.24 -9.69 -16.19
C VAL A 277 9.89 -9.91 -14.84
N GLY A 278 9.08 -10.03 -13.80
CA GLY A 278 9.60 -10.11 -12.44
C GLY A 278 8.59 -10.63 -11.43
N GLY A 279 8.99 -10.57 -10.18
CA GLY A 279 8.13 -10.86 -9.06
C GLY A 279 8.57 -10.15 -7.81
N GLU A 280 7.62 -10.00 -6.89
CA GLU A 280 7.81 -9.32 -5.63
C GLU A 280 7.29 -10.16 -4.46
N PHE A 281 7.86 -9.92 -3.28
CA PHE A 281 7.28 -10.36 -2.03
C PHE A 281 7.37 -9.24 -0.99
N ARG A 282 6.39 -9.17 -0.10
CA ARG A 282 6.30 -8.18 0.97
C ARG A 282 5.70 -8.84 2.21
N GLN A 283 6.45 -8.86 3.30
CA GLN A 283 5.96 -9.35 4.58
C GLN A 283 5.06 -8.31 5.28
N GLN A 284 4.16 -8.82 6.12
CA GLN A 284 3.22 -8.02 6.90
C GLN A 284 3.19 -8.52 8.36
N PRO A 285 2.96 -7.61 9.33
CA PRO A 285 2.78 -8.00 10.72
C PRO A 285 1.53 -8.87 10.89
N ASP A 286 1.65 -9.95 11.66
CA ASP A 286 0.61 -10.98 11.84
C ASP A 286 -0.19 -10.83 13.15
N ASN A 287 -0.11 -9.65 13.77
CA ASN A 287 -0.67 -9.38 15.10
C ASN A 287 -2.20 -9.27 15.12
N MET A 288 -2.81 -8.84 14.01
CA MET A 288 -4.26 -8.70 13.90
C MET A 288 -4.90 -10.03 13.49
N LYS A 289 -5.90 -10.48 14.25
CA LYS A 289 -6.69 -11.66 13.91
C LYS A 289 -8.05 -11.26 13.37
N TYR A 290 -8.45 -11.90 12.28
CA TYR A 290 -9.78 -11.75 11.66
C TYR A 290 -10.26 -13.09 11.11
N PRO A 291 -11.59 -13.29 10.99
CA PRO A 291 -12.10 -14.48 10.32
C PRO A 291 -11.64 -14.50 8.86
N ILE A 292 -11.38 -15.67 8.29
CA ILE A 292 -10.91 -15.84 6.89
C ILE A 292 -11.86 -16.71 6.05
N ASN A 293 -13.05 -16.97 6.56
CA ASN A 293 -14.14 -17.61 5.85
C ASN A 293 -15.49 -16.96 6.21
N SER A 294 -16.49 -17.11 5.34
CA SER A 294 -17.81 -16.51 5.51
C SER A 294 -18.55 -17.02 6.75
N SER A 295 -18.26 -18.24 7.19
CA SER A 295 -18.82 -18.82 8.42
C SER A 295 -18.10 -18.40 9.70
N ALA A 296 -17.03 -17.61 9.59
CA ALA A 296 -16.15 -17.15 10.66
C ALA A 296 -15.71 -18.23 11.68
N THR A 297 -15.51 -19.46 11.18
CA THR A 297 -14.99 -20.60 11.95
C THR A 297 -13.47 -20.74 11.86
N ALA A 298 -12.86 -20.07 10.89
CA ALA A 298 -11.41 -20.03 10.71
C ALA A 298 -10.90 -18.61 10.94
N ILE A 299 -9.91 -18.47 11.80
CA ILE A 299 -9.26 -17.19 12.13
C ILE A 299 -7.87 -17.17 11.49
N GLY A 300 -7.56 -16.07 10.80
CA GLY A 300 -6.26 -15.83 10.19
C GLY A 300 -5.70 -14.47 10.56
N SER A 301 -4.54 -14.15 9.99
CA SER A 301 -3.86 -12.87 10.14
C SER A 301 -3.25 -12.43 8.81
N PRO A 302 -2.85 -11.16 8.67
CA PRO A 302 -2.13 -10.70 7.50
C PRO A 302 -0.90 -11.60 7.27
N GLY A 303 -0.71 -12.00 6.01
CA GLY A 303 0.38 -12.88 5.61
C GLY A 303 1.41 -12.16 4.74
N THR A 304 2.21 -12.93 4.02
CA THR A 304 3.11 -12.37 2.99
C THR A 304 2.33 -12.12 1.70
N MET A 305 2.43 -10.90 1.19
CA MET A 305 1.97 -10.55 -0.15
C MET A 305 3.04 -10.93 -1.17
N LYS A 306 2.60 -11.40 -2.34
CA LYS A 306 3.51 -11.74 -3.44
C LYS A 306 2.84 -11.48 -4.77
N ASP A 307 3.64 -11.18 -5.79
CA ASP A 307 3.13 -11.07 -7.14
C ASP A 307 4.15 -11.57 -8.17
N VAL A 308 3.65 -11.78 -9.38
CA VAL A 308 4.45 -11.92 -10.59
C VAL A 308 3.92 -10.91 -11.60
N PHE A 309 4.82 -10.18 -12.25
CA PHE A 309 4.46 -9.04 -13.08
C PHE A 309 5.16 -9.02 -14.42
N VAL A 310 4.54 -8.31 -15.36
CA VAL A 310 5.09 -7.88 -16.63
C VAL A 310 4.97 -6.36 -16.70
N ALA A 311 6.09 -5.69 -16.92
CA ALA A 311 6.17 -4.24 -17.09
C ALA A 311 6.60 -3.90 -18.51
N TYR A 312 5.86 -3.02 -19.16
CA TYR A 312 6.09 -2.54 -20.51
C TYR A 312 6.34 -1.03 -20.48
N PHE A 313 7.41 -0.60 -21.15
CA PHE A 313 7.87 0.79 -21.18
C PHE A 313 7.88 1.31 -22.62
N PRO A 314 6.73 1.71 -23.20
CA PRO A 314 6.66 2.22 -24.57
C PRO A 314 7.62 3.37 -24.85
N ASN A 315 7.83 4.24 -23.86
CA ASN A 315 8.73 5.39 -23.91
C ASN A 315 9.09 5.83 -22.48
N LYS A 316 9.91 6.88 -22.34
CA LYS A 316 10.32 7.42 -21.02
C LYS A 316 9.19 8.13 -20.26
N SER A 317 8.07 8.43 -20.90
CA SER A 317 6.96 9.17 -20.29
C SER A 317 5.81 8.28 -19.86
N LEU A 318 5.81 7.00 -20.24
CA LEU A 318 4.72 6.07 -19.95
C LEU A 318 5.27 4.68 -19.62
N SER A 319 4.78 4.10 -18.53
CA SER A 319 4.95 2.69 -18.21
C SER A 319 3.61 2.04 -17.85
N ILE A 320 3.48 0.76 -18.21
CA ILE A 320 2.29 -0.05 -18.01
C ILE A 320 2.74 -1.33 -17.32
N THR A 321 2.15 -1.66 -16.18
CA THR A 321 2.47 -2.89 -15.44
C THR A 321 1.22 -3.70 -15.20
N ALA A 322 1.26 -4.98 -15.55
CA ALA A 322 0.23 -5.95 -15.23
C ALA A 322 0.84 -7.03 -14.33
N ALA A 323 0.13 -7.43 -13.28
CA ALA A 323 0.60 -8.45 -12.36
C ALA A 323 -0.52 -9.40 -11.92
N TYR A 324 -0.14 -10.59 -11.51
CA TYR A 324 -1.00 -11.53 -10.80
C TYR A 324 -0.54 -11.57 -9.35
N ALA A 325 -1.33 -10.97 -8.46
CA ALA A 325 -0.99 -10.77 -7.06
C ALA A 325 -1.74 -11.76 -6.18
N ASP A 326 -1.07 -12.24 -5.13
CA ASP A 326 -1.62 -12.96 -4.00
C ASP A 326 -1.41 -12.08 -2.76
N LEU A 327 -2.48 -11.48 -2.27
CA LEU A 327 -2.44 -10.54 -1.15
C LEU A 327 -2.33 -11.24 0.23
N GLY A 328 -2.26 -12.57 0.25
CA GLY A 328 -2.37 -13.37 1.46
C GLY A 328 -3.82 -13.43 1.97
N PRO A 329 -4.04 -13.93 3.20
CA PRO A 329 -5.36 -13.91 3.83
C PRO A 329 -5.85 -12.47 4.03
N LEU A 330 -7.13 -12.24 3.79
CA LEU A 330 -7.83 -10.99 4.08
C LEU A 330 -9.10 -11.34 4.87
N PRO A 331 -9.74 -10.38 5.54
CA PRO A 331 -10.99 -10.65 6.25
C PRO A 331 -11.99 -11.43 5.38
N PHE A 332 -12.54 -12.51 5.93
CA PHE A 332 -13.53 -13.40 5.32
C PHE A 332 -13.07 -14.16 4.07
N GLN A 333 -11.80 -14.07 3.68
CA GLN A 333 -11.28 -14.74 2.49
C GLN A 333 -9.86 -15.25 2.71
N ALA A 334 -9.69 -16.57 2.71
CA ALA A 334 -8.39 -17.22 2.92
C ALA A 334 -7.42 -17.08 1.73
N SER A 335 -7.93 -16.88 0.51
CA SER A 335 -7.11 -16.76 -0.71
C SER A 335 -7.56 -15.55 -1.52
N ASN A 336 -6.67 -14.57 -1.69
CA ASN A 336 -6.96 -13.30 -2.34
C ASN A 336 -6.03 -13.10 -3.52
N LYS A 337 -6.29 -13.87 -4.58
CA LYS A 337 -5.51 -13.82 -5.81
C LYS A 337 -6.27 -13.10 -6.90
N GLY A 338 -5.58 -12.29 -7.69
CA GLY A 338 -6.23 -11.57 -8.78
C GLY A 338 -5.29 -10.69 -9.57
N LEU A 339 -5.90 -9.90 -10.44
CA LEU A 339 -5.19 -9.06 -11.40
C LEU A 339 -4.92 -7.69 -10.81
N TYR A 340 -3.71 -7.22 -11.06
CA TYR A 340 -3.21 -5.88 -10.76
C TYR A 340 -2.87 -5.22 -12.10
N LEU A 341 -3.30 -3.98 -12.28
CA LEU A 341 -2.94 -3.14 -13.42
C LEU A 341 -2.52 -1.77 -12.91
N SER A 342 -1.38 -1.27 -13.40
CA SER A 342 -0.86 0.04 -13.08
C SER A 342 -0.42 0.79 -14.33
N LEU A 343 -0.73 2.08 -14.34
CA LEU A 343 -0.28 3.04 -15.32
C LEU A 343 0.55 4.09 -14.58
N ASN A 344 1.73 4.41 -15.12
CA ASN A 344 2.57 5.47 -14.58
C ASN A 344 3.00 6.40 -15.72
N GLY A 345 2.79 7.69 -15.52
CA GLY A 345 3.29 8.76 -16.37
C GLY A 345 4.46 9.48 -15.69
N THR A 346 5.52 9.75 -16.44
CA THR A 346 6.70 10.50 -15.97
C THR A 346 6.90 11.75 -16.80
N PHE A 347 7.25 12.88 -16.17
CA PHE A 347 7.39 14.20 -16.80
C PHE A 347 8.46 15.05 -16.12
#